data_AF-A0A954LU24-F1
#
_entry.id   AF-A0A954LU24-F1
#
_cell.length_a   1.000
_cell.length_b   1.000
_cell.length_c   1.000
_cell.angle_alpha   90.00
_cell.angle_beta   90.00
_cell.angle_gamma   90.00
#
_symmetry.space_group_name_H-M   'P 1'
#
loop_
_entity.id
_entity.type
_entity.pdbx_description
1 polymer ?
#
loop_
_entity_poly.entity_id
_entity_poly.type
_entity_poly.pdbx_seq_one_letter_code
_entity_poly.pdbx_strand_id
1 'polypeptide(L)'
;RRTRHQHALRQGIGGVPLSAQSEILKLARALNAVRPIQWSITRGDNMENTWPFDQPPNCAVITLRQIVFEGEPILHVVHDADDHGWQFLTLEDAQEEDASIVGLGEIAELDPTVLQVAHFPPGWRAFRQSPGDPWIIEEDN
;
A
#
# COMPACT_ATOMS: atom_id res chain seq x y z
N ARG A 1 22.32 41.81 -25.60
CA ARG A 1 21.39 42.96 -25.42
C ARG A 1 20.04 42.41 -24.98
N ARG A 2 19.48 42.89 -23.86
CA ARG A 2 18.08 42.82 -23.35
C ARG A 2 17.37 41.43 -23.35
N THR A 3 16.88 40.88 -22.22
CA THR A 3 15.59 41.19 -21.52
C THR A 3 14.40 41.42 -22.47
N ARG A 4 13.14 41.01 -22.24
CA ARG A 4 12.32 40.48 -21.12
C ARG A 4 11.12 39.75 -21.79
N HIS A 5 10.26 38.90 -21.20
CA HIS A 5 10.08 38.23 -19.89
C HIS A 5 8.99 37.15 -20.11
N GLN A 6 8.97 36.02 -19.38
CA GLN A 6 7.76 35.54 -18.69
C GLN A 6 8.16 34.92 -17.34
N HIS A 7 7.38 35.21 -16.31
CA HIS A 7 7.68 34.89 -14.91
C HIS A 7 6.36 34.49 -14.26
N ALA A 8 6.22 33.23 -13.88
CA ALA A 8 5.07 32.72 -13.15
C ALA A 8 5.57 31.83 -12.02
N LEU A 9 5.67 32.41 -10.83
CA LEU A 9 5.86 31.68 -9.57
C LEU A 9 4.55 30.95 -9.24
N ARG A 10 4.61 29.63 -9.09
CA ARG A 10 3.79 28.87 -8.14
C ARG A 10 4.63 27.65 -7.76
N GLN A 11 5.27 27.74 -6.60
CA GLN A 11 4.89 27.05 -5.36
C GLN A 11 5.12 25.54 -5.44
N GLY A 12 5.91 25.04 -4.50
CA GLY A 12 6.40 23.67 -4.50
C GLY A 12 5.27 22.66 -4.30
N ILE A 13 5.37 21.56 -5.02
CA ILE A 13 4.65 20.31 -4.80
C ILE A 13 5.69 19.20 -4.91
N GLY A 14 6.25 18.81 -3.77
CA GLY A 14 7.19 17.70 -3.65
C GLY A 14 6.47 16.35 -3.69
N GLY A 15 5.59 16.16 -4.67
CA GLY A 15 4.96 14.86 -4.89
C GLY A 15 6.01 13.89 -5.41
N VAL A 16 6.11 12.73 -4.77
CA VAL A 16 6.90 11.60 -5.26
C VAL A 16 6.45 11.29 -6.67
N PRO A 17 7.31 11.36 -7.70
CA PRO A 17 6.92 10.89 -9.01
C PRO A 17 6.67 9.38 -8.90
N LEU A 18 5.55 8.87 -9.42
CA LEU A 18 5.19 7.44 -9.40
C LEU A 18 6.34 6.50 -9.85
N SER A 19 7.24 7.00 -10.70
CA SER A 19 8.47 6.30 -11.11
C SER A 19 9.45 5.98 -9.97
N ALA A 20 9.48 6.77 -8.89
CA ALA A 20 10.36 6.56 -7.73
C ALA A 20 9.79 5.51 -6.77
N GLN A 21 8.47 5.49 -6.57
CA GLN A 21 7.77 4.43 -5.82
C GLN A 21 8.07 3.05 -6.44
N SER A 22 8.06 2.95 -7.78
CA SER A 22 8.43 1.73 -8.52
C SER A 22 9.85 1.22 -8.22
N GLU A 23 10.84 2.11 -8.07
CA GLU A 23 12.23 1.71 -7.76
C GLU A 23 12.41 1.27 -6.30
N ILE A 24 11.76 1.96 -5.36
CA ILE A 24 11.75 1.58 -3.94
C ILE A 24 11.12 0.19 -3.75
N LEU A 25 10.01 -0.09 -4.46
CA LEU A 25 9.31 -1.37 -4.40
C LEU A 25 10.08 -2.52 -5.06
N LYS A 26 10.84 -2.27 -6.14
CA LYS A 26 11.78 -3.24 -6.74
C LYS A 26 12.86 -3.67 -5.75
N LEU A 27 13.40 -2.75 -4.96
CA LEU A 27 14.41 -3.05 -3.94
C LEU A 27 13.83 -3.87 -2.77
N ALA A 28 12.62 -3.56 -2.32
CA ALA A 28 11.93 -4.35 -1.28
C ALA A 28 11.64 -5.78 -1.73
N ARG A 29 11.16 -5.97 -2.98
CA ARG A 29 10.92 -7.30 -3.56
C ARG A 29 12.19 -8.15 -3.65
N ALA A 30 13.35 -7.55 -3.95
CA ALA A 30 14.62 -8.27 -4.01
C ALA A 30 15.07 -8.86 -2.66
N LEU A 31 14.66 -8.27 -1.53
CA LEU A 31 14.98 -8.79 -0.18
C LEU A 31 14.16 -10.03 0.20
N ASN A 32 12.92 -10.18 -0.32
CA ASN A 32 12.04 -11.31 -0.01
C ASN A 32 12.37 -12.60 -0.81
N ALA A 33 13.31 -12.52 -1.77
CA ALA A 33 13.64 -13.63 -2.67
C ALA A 33 14.60 -14.69 -2.07
N VAL A 34 15.14 -14.48 -0.86
CA VAL A 34 16.21 -15.33 -0.29
C VAL A 34 15.90 -15.79 1.14
N ARG A 35 14.92 -16.71 1.28
CA ARG A 35 15.16 -18.02 1.94
C ARG A 35 13.94 -18.96 1.92
N PRO A 36 14.12 -20.26 1.62
CA PRO A 36 13.07 -21.25 1.77
C PRO A 36 13.08 -21.88 3.18
N ILE A 37 11.91 -22.13 3.75
CA ILE A 37 11.72 -23.27 4.67
C ILE A 37 10.52 -24.05 4.16
N GLN A 38 10.80 -25.28 3.73
CA GLN A 38 9.82 -26.19 3.17
C GLN A 38 8.92 -26.76 4.27
N TRP A 39 7.61 -26.73 4.07
CA TRP A 39 6.67 -27.56 4.83
C TRP A 39 5.97 -28.54 3.89
N SER A 40 5.63 -29.72 4.40
CA SER A 40 5.03 -30.81 3.64
C SER A 40 4.36 -31.78 4.60
N ILE A 41 3.22 -32.38 4.20
CA ILE A 41 2.56 -33.56 4.82
C ILE A 41 1.76 -33.20 6.11
N THR A 42 0.47 -33.52 6.30
CA THR A 42 -0.47 -34.41 5.58
C THR A 42 -1.89 -33.83 5.46
N ARG A 43 -2.55 -34.11 4.33
CA ARG A 43 -4.01 -34.06 4.12
C ARG A 43 -4.80 -34.61 5.33
N GLY A 44 -5.70 -33.82 5.93
CA GLY A 44 -6.46 -34.33 7.08
C GLY A 44 -7.63 -33.53 7.63
N ASP A 45 -7.63 -32.19 7.63
CA ASP A 45 -8.81 -31.37 7.98
C ASP A 45 -8.68 -29.95 7.40
N ASN A 46 -9.67 -29.51 6.63
CA ASN A 46 -9.59 -28.31 5.79
C ASN A 46 -10.03 -27.05 6.57
N MET A 47 -9.20 -26.62 7.53
CA MET A 47 -9.36 -25.36 8.30
C MET A 47 -8.13 -24.45 8.19
N GLU A 48 -7.59 -24.27 6.98
CA GLU A 48 -6.44 -23.39 6.73
C GLU A 48 -6.83 -22.21 5.81
N ASN A 49 -6.23 -21.05 6.07
CA ASN A 49 -6.32 -19.77 5.33
C ASN A 49 -7.68 -19.04 5.33
N THR A 50 -8.02 -18.38 6.44
CA THR A 50 -8.91 -17.19 6.42
C THR A 50 -8.14 -15.94 5.96
N TRP A 51 -7.39 -16.07 4.87
CA TRP A 51 -6.56 -14.99 4.31
C TRP A 51 -7.17 -14.56 2.96
N PRO A 52 -7.78 -13.36 2.87
CA PRO A 52 -8.58 -12.96 1.71
C PRO A 52 -7.78 -12.26 0.60
N PHE A 53 -6.53 -11.85 0.85
CA PHE A 53 -5.70 -11.16 -0.14
C PHE A 53 -5.11 -12.14 -1.16
N ASP A 54 -4.86 -11.65 -2.37
CA ASP A 54 -4.17 -12.35 -3.46
C ASP A 54 -2.66 -12.52 -3.19
N GLN A 55 -2.07 -11.59 -2.44
CA GLN A 55 -0.68 -11.62 -1.98
C GLN A 55 -0.55 -12.29 -0.60
N PRO A 56 0.55 -13.02 -0.30
CA PRO A 56 0.73 -13.70 1.00
C PRO A 56 0.97 -12.70 2.16
N PRO A 57 0.78 -13.08 3.43
CA PRO A 57 0.97 -12.20 4.58
C PRO A 57 2.36 -11.57 4.70
N ASN A 58 3.41 -12.25 4.21
CA ASN A 58 4.78 -11.75 4.18
C ASN A 58 5.11 -10.96 2.90
N CYS A 59 4.12 -10.59 2.09
CA CYS A 59 4.32 -9.68 0.97
C CYS A 59 4.62 -8.27 1.49
N ALA A 60 5.61 -7.62 0.88
CA ALA A 60 5.99 -6.26 1.21
C ALA A 60 5.00 -5.27 0.60
N VAL A 61 4.42 -4.39 1.43
CA VAL A 61 3.39 -3.41 1.03
C VAL A 61 3.79 -2.01 1.46
N ILE A 62 3.32 -1.00 0.71
CA ILE A 62 3.60 0.40 1.01
C ILE A 62 2.61 0.89 2.06
N THR A 63 3.10 1.59 3.08
CA THR A 63 2.28 2.24 4.10
C THR A 63 2.94 3.53 4.58
N LEU A 64 2.34 4.21 5.56
CA LEU A 64 2.93 5.38 6.21
C LEU A 64 3.47 5.06 7.60
N ARG A 65 4.57 5.71 7.97
CA ARG A 65 5.17 5.64 9.31
C ARG A 65 4.17 6.01 10.40
N GLN A 66 3.29 6.98 10.15
CA GLN A 66 2.26 7.41 11.09
C GLN A 66 1.25 6.28 11.39
N ILE A 67 0.90 5.46 10.40
CA ILE A 67 0.01 4.31 10.57
C ILE A 67 0.68 3.24 11.44
N VAL A 68 1.96 2.93 11.16
CA VAL A 68 2.70 1.84 11.82
C VAL A 68 3.19 2.20 13.23
N PHE A 69 3.62 3.45 13.45
CA PHE A 69 4.32 3.86 14.67
C PHE A 69 3.54 4.87 15.54
N GLU A 70 2.59 5.60 14.97
CA GLU A 70 1.85 6.67 15.67
C GLU A 70 0.36 6.30 15.89
N GLY A 71 -0.14 5.28 15.18
CA GLY A 71 -1.49 4.76 15.31
C GLY A 71 -2.53 5.49 14.46
N GLU A 72 -2.10 6.26 13.46
CA GLU A 72 -3.01 6.91 12.51
C GLU A 72 -3.79 5.86 11.69
N PRO A 73 -5.06 6.13 11.35
CA PRO A 73 -5.90 5.13 10.71
C PRO A 73 -5.61 5.01 9.21
N ILE A 74 -5.71 3.79 8.70
CA ILE A 74 -5.79 3.54 7.26
C ILE A 74 -7.13 4.08 6.77
N LEU A 75 -7.11 5.05 5.86
CA LEU A 75 -8.31 5.66 5.29
C LEU A 75 -8.38 5.57 3.76
N HIS A 76 -7.28 5.19 3.12
CA HIS A 76 -7.17 4.97 1.68
C HIS A 76 -6.34 3.70 1.42
N VAL A 77 -6.81 2.85 0.50
CA VAL A 77 -6.18 1.59 0.10
C VAL A 77 -6.12 1.53 -1.41
N VAL A 78 -4.97 1.20 -1.99
CA VAL A 78 -4.77 1.07 -3.44
C VAL A 78 -4.22 -0.31 -3.75
N HIS A 79 -4.77 -0.95 -4.78
CA HIS A 79 -4.20 -2.17 -5.38
C HIS A 79 -3.70 -1.80 -6.79
N ASP A 80 -2.38 -1.68 -6.93
CA ASP A 80 -1.71 -1.19 -8.14
C ASP A 80 -1.99 -2.08 -9.37
N ALA A 81 -2.33 -1.46 -10.51
CA ALA A 81 -2.71 -2.15 -11.75
C ALA A 81 -1.56 -2.86 -12.47
N ASP A 82 -0.36 -2.29 -12.42
CA ASP A 82 0.81 -2.78 -13.16
C ASP A 82 1.54 -3.88 -12.39
N ASP A 83 1.62 -3.73 -11.06
CA ASP A 83 2.54 -4.51 -10.23
C ASP A 83 1.85 -5.31 -9.11
N HIS A 84 0.53 -5.22 -8.96
CA HIS A 84 -0.27 -5.90 -7.93
C HIS A 84 0.17 -5.56 -6.49
N GLY A 85 0.85 -4.42 -6.31
CA GLY A 85 1.27 -3.89 -5.02
C GLY A 85 0.09 -3.31 -4.25
N TRP A 86 0.03 -3.63 -2.96
CA TRP A 86 -0.92 -3.00 -2.05
C TRP A 86 -0.29 -1.78 -1.37
N GLN A 87 -1.06 -0.70 -1.27
CA GLN A 87 -0.69 0.53 -0.57
C GLN A 87 -1.77 0.89 0.46
N PHE A 88 -1.37 1.31 1.67
CA PHE A 88 -2.26 1.64 2.78
C PHE A 88 -1.91 3.01 3.36
N LEU A 89 -2.81 3.99 3.23
CA LEU A 89 -2.53 5.40 3.39
C LEU A 89 -3.59 6.10 4.25
N THR A 90 -3.26 7.29 4.76
CA THR A 90 -4.21 8.25 5.35
C THR A 90 -4.93 9.04 4.24
N LEU A 91 -5.86 9.95 4.60
CA LEU A 91 -6.44 10.92 3.65
C LEU A 91 -5.58 12.17 3.46
N GLU A 92 -4.59 12.40 4.31
CA GLU A 92 -3.70 13.56 4.23
C GLU A 92 -2.56 13.33 3.22
N ASP A 93 -1.89 14.40 2.79
CA ASP A 93 -0.80 14.35 1.81
C ASP A 93 0.39 13.53 2.34
N ALA A 94 0.46 12.26 1.94
CA ALA A 94 1.61 11.38 2.18
C ALA A 94 2.91 11.98 1.60
N GLN A 95 3.91 12.24 2.45
CA GLN A 95 5.26 12.63 2.01
C GLN A 95 6.12 11.38 1.72
N GLU A 96 7.17 11.50 0.89
CA GLU A 96 8.07 10.36 0.59
C GLU A 96 8.78 9.87 1.84
N GLU A 97 9.21 10.83 2.67
CA GLU A 97 9.96 10.60 3.89
C GLU A 97 9.16 9.82 4.95
N ASP A 98 7.83 9.87 4.87
CA ASP A 98 6.90 9.15 5.73
C ASP A 98 6.48 7.79 5.17
N ALA A 99 6.91 7.43 3.96
CA ALA A 99 6.68 6.09 3.42
C ALA A 99 7.41 5.02 4.24
N SER A 100 6.74 3.88 4.43
CA SER A 100 7.26 2.70 5.11
C SER A 100 6.88 1.44 4.36
N ILE A 101 7.61 0.36 4.62
CA ILE A 101 7.39 -0.95 4.01
C ILE A 101 7.31 -1.98 5.13
N VAL A 102 6.19 -2.70 5.17
CA VAL A 102 5.86 -3.72 6.18
C VAL A 102 5.29 -4.96 5.50
N GLY A 103 5.09 -6.05 6.25
CA GLY A 103 4.30 -7.18 5.78
C GLY A 103 2.80 -6.84 5.67
N LEU A 104 2.13 -7.35 4.63
CA LEU A 104 0.66 -7.25 4.50
C LEU A 104 -0.09 -7.85 5.69
N GLY A 105 0.48 -8.86 6.34
CA GLY A 105 0.00 -9.42 7.60
C GLY A 105 0.04 -8.42 8.75
N GLU A 106 1.11 -7.62 8.87
CA GLU A 106 1.23 -6.58 9.89
C GLU A 106 0.15 -5.50 9.72
N ILE A 107 -0.16 -5.12 8.47
CA ILE A 107 -1.27 -4.21 8.16
C ILE A 107 -2.62 -4.82 8.58
N ALA A 108 -2.86 -6.10 8.30
CA ALA A 108 -4.10 -6.78 8.69
C ALA A 108 -4.23 -6.98 10.21
N GLU A 109 -3.11 -7.05 10.94
CA GLU A 109 -3.08 -7.04 12.41
C GLU A 109 -3.32 -5.64 13.00
N LEU A 110 -2.76 -4.59 12.38
CA LEU A 110 -2.97 -3.19 12.75
C LEU A 110 -4.43 -2.73 12.52
N ASP A 111 -5.02 -3.08 11.38
CA ASP A 111 -6.41 -2.78 11.05
C ASP A 111 -7.10 -3.95 10.32
N PRO A 112 -7.79 -4.84 11.06
CA PRO A 112 -8.54 -5.95 10.48
C PRO A 112 -9.65 -5.54 9.50
N THR A 113 -10.05 -4.26 9.43
CA THR A 113 -11.05 -3.80 8.45
C THR A 113 -10.51 -3.77 7.02
N VAL A 114 -9.18 -3.82 6.80
CA VAL A 114 -8.62 -3.96 5.45
C VAL A 114 -8.92 -5.33 4.81
N LEU A 115 -9.23 -6.35 5.62
CA LEU A 115 -9.66 -7.66 5.12
C LEU A 115 -10.96 -7.60 4.30
N GLN A 116 -11.74 -6.53 4.49
CA GLN A 116 -12.98 -6.29 3.73
C GLN A 116 -12.71 -5.84 2.29
N VAL A 117 -11.56 -5.19 2.03
CA VAL A 117 -11.19 -4.64 0.71
C VAL A 117 -10.28 -5.56 -0.10
N ALA A 118 -9.71 -6.58 0.53
CA ALA A 118 -8.81 -7.57 -0.07
C ALA A 118 -9.32 -8.31 -1.34
N HIS A 119 -10.61 -8.17 -1.67
CA HIS A 119 -11.27 -8.91 -2.75
C HIS A 119 -11.32 -8.17 -4.10
N PHE A 120 -10.99 -6.88 -4.17
CA PHE A 120 -11.03 -6.14 -5.44
C PHE A 120 -9.76 -6.35 -6.29
N PRO A 121 -9.91 -6.38 -7.63
CA PRO A 121 -8.79 -6.66 -8.53
C PRO A 121 -7.77 -5.50 -8.57
N PRO A 122 -6.61 -5.71 -9.20
CA PRO A 122 -5.65 -4.65 -9.50
C PRO A 122 -6.28 -3.50 -10.28
N GLY A 123 -5.78 -2.27 -10.09
CA GLY A 123 -6.35 -1.04 -10.67
C GLY A 123 -7.60 -0.57 -9.95
N TRP A 124 -7.75 -0.89 -8.67
CA TRP A 124 -8.87 -0.48 -7.84
C TRP A 124 -8.37 0.12 -6.53
N ARG A 125 -9.14 1.05 -5.99
CA ARG A 125 -8.86 1.73 -4.73
C ARG A 125 -10.11 1.83 -3.86
N ALA A 126 -9.90 2.01 -2.57
CA ALA A 126 -10.97 2.21 -1.61
C ALA A 126 -10.63 3.25 -0.55
N PHE A 127 -11.61 4.04 -0.17
CA PHE A 127 -11.45 5.15 0.77
C PHE A 127 -12.62 5.20 1.76
N ARG A 128 -12.36 5.75 2.95
CA ARG A 128 -13.36 5.99 4.00
C ARG A 128 -13.03 7.29 4.74
N GLN A 129 -14.04 7.94 5.33
CA GLN A 129 -13.85 9.23 5.99
C GLN A 129 -13.29 9.11 7.42
N SER A 130 -13.56 8.00 8.10
CA SER A 130 -13.08 7.71 9.46
C SER A 130 -13.02 6.21 9.75
N PRO A 131 -12.33 5.76 10.82
CA PRO A 131 -12.33 4.37 11.24
C PRO A 131 -13.74 3.85 11.51
N GLY A 132 -14.09 2.71 10.89
CA GLY A 132 -15.41 2.09 11.02
C GLY A 132 -16.47 2.62 10.05
N ASP A 133 -16.21 3.68 9.28
CA ASP A 133 -17.04 4.03 8.13
C ASP A 133 -16.94 2.94 7.04
N PRO A 134 -18.00 2.74 6.23
CA PRO A 134 -17.95 1.82 5.11
C PRO A 134 -16.94 2.29 4.05
N TRP A 135 -16.18 1.34 3.51
CA TRP A 135 -15.31 1.58 2.37
C TRP A 135 -16.12 1.95 1.13
N ILE A 136 -15.78 3.08 0.52
CA ILE A 136 -16.21 3.46 -0.83
C ILE A 136 -15.14 2.93 -1.77
N ILE A 137 -15.53 2.08 -2.72
CA ILE A 137 -14.64 1.36 -3.63
C ILE A 137 -14.82 1.94 -5.04
N GLU A 138 -13.72 2.22 -5.74
CA GLU A 138 -13.73 2.72 -7.12
C GLU A 138 -12.57 2.17 -7.95
N GLU A 139 -12.74 2.20 -9.28
CA GLU A 139 -11.72 1.83 -10.27
C GLU A 139 -10.72 3.00 -10.44
N ASP A 140 -9.43 2.69 -10.43
CA ASP A 140 -8.34 3.65 -10.60
C ASP A 140 -8.00 3.75 -12.10
N ASN A 141 -8.56 4.78 -12.76
CA ASN A 141 -8.67 4.92 -14.22
C ASN A 141 -7.99 6.20 -14.78
#